data_AF-A0A1E7N471-F1
#
_entry.id   AF-A0A1E7N471-F1
#
_cell.length_a   1.000
_cell.length_b   1.000
_cell.length_c   1.000
_cell.angle_alpha   90.00
_cell.angle_beta   90.00
_cell.angle_gamma   90.00
#
_symmetry.space_group_name_H-M   'P 1'
#
loop_
_entity.id
_entity.type
_entity.pdbx_description
1 polymer ?
#
loop_
_entity_poly.entity_id
_entity_poly.type
_entity_poly.pdbx_seq_one_letter_code
_entity_poly.pdbx_strand_id
1 'polypeptide(L)'
;MPSGAVPPAGTVLLSGIVGSTAYGFAHAGSDLDRLGLFATPTEELHGLHRPVESHVTTAPDVTLHEAAKWCRLALSCNPTASELVWLPEDLYETVTPLGRELVGIRSSFLSAPAVRRAYLGYADQQFRKLLTRDTTDPATRRRAAKHARHLVRLVEQAVRLHRTGHNLIRLSDPERVRDLGERIADRPRTAEHLLADAADRLSRPGVLPEAPDPRPAEAWLRRVRAAHYNPLPAVPCAPGAPGQSTGGALGPTG
;
A
#
# COMPACT_ATOMS: atom_id res chain seq x y z
N MET A 1 3.96 -30.23 -1.56
CA MET A 1 2.76 -29.83 -0.82
C MET A 1 2.56 -28.34 -1.00
N PRO A 2 1.57 -27.85 -1.77
CA PRO A 2 1.36 -26.41 -1.84
C PRO A 2 0.63 -25.99 -0.57
N SER A 3 1.29 -25.21 0.29
CA SER A 3 0.59 -24.42 1.30
C SER A 3 -0.10 -23.28 0.54
N GLY A 4 -1.27 -23.59 -0.01
CA GLY A 4 -2.13 -22.59 -0.63
C GLY A 4 -2.72 -21.74 0.48
N ALA A 5 -2.11 -20.59 0.75
CA ALA A 5 -2.82 -19.51 1.39
C ALA A 5 -4.10 -19.28 0.58
N VAL A 6 -5.25 -19.50 1.20
CA VAL A 6 -6.55 -19.24 0.57
C VAL A 6 -6.52 -17.78 0.12
N PRO A 7 -6.58 -17.48 -1.19
CA PRO A 7 -6.62 -16.10 -1.63
C PRO A 7 -7.82 -15.43 -0.95
N PRO A 8 -7.71 -14.14 -0.57
CA PRO A 8 -8.82 -13.47 0.10
C PRO A 8 -10.10 -13.64 -0.72
N ALA A 9 -11.25 -13.60 -0.06
CA ALA A 9 -12.57 -13.65 -0.69
C ALA A 9 -12.86 -12.44 -1.61
N GLY A 10 -11.84 -11.77 -2.16
CA GLY A 10 -11.91 -10.59 -2.99
C GLY A 10 -11.06 -10.70 -4.25
N THR A 11 -11.31 -9.79 -5.19
CA THR A 11 -10.65 -9.77 -6.49
C THR A 11 -9.42 -8.87 -6.46
N VAL A 12 -8.24 -9.39 -6.78
CA VAL A 12 -7.03 -8.57 -6.94
C VAL A 12 -7.24 -7.62 -8.13
N LEU A 13 -7.13 -6.31 -7.87
CA LEU A 13 -7.32 -5.28 -8.90
C LEU A 13 -6.00 -4.90 -9.57
N LEU A 14 -4.94 -4.83 -8.76
CA LEU A 14 -3.60 -4.41 -9.16
C LEU A 14 -2.58 -5.13 -8.27
N SER A 15 -1.58 -5.76 -8.87
CA SER A 15 -0.44 -6.33 -8.15
C SER A 15 0.83 -6.25 -8.99
N GLY A 16 1.97 -6.23 -8.32
CA GLY A 16 3.26 -6.27 -8.98
C GLY A 16 4.40 -6.60 -8.03
N ILE A 17 5.57 -6.78 -8.64
CA ILE A 17 6.81 -7.06 -7.94
C ILE A 17 7.39 -5.75 -7.43
N VAL A 18 7.66 -5.70 -6.13
CA VAL A 18 8.22 -4.53 -5.44
C VAL A 18 9.60 -4.86 -4.84
N GLY A 19 10.09 -4.00 -3.95
CA GLY A 19 11.30 -4.29 -3.17
C GLY A 19 12.55 -4.34 -4.05
N SER A 20 13.50 -5.17 -3.65
CA SER A 20 14.85 -5.17 -4.22
C SER A 20 14.86 -5.40 -5.74
N THR A 21 13.96 -6.24 -6.25
CA THR A 21 13.77 -6.49 -7.68
C THR A 21 13.33 -5.23 -8.42
N ALA A 22 12.31 -4.54 -7.91
CA ALA A 22 11.80 -3.35 -8.55
C ALA A 22 12.81 -2.19 -8.58
N TYR A 23 13.67 -2.11 -7.56
CA TYR A 23 14.72 -1.12 -7.45
C TYR A 23 15.99 -1.44 -8.27
N GLY A 24 16.07 -2.60 -8.91
CA GLY A 24 17.26 -3.02 -9.68
C GLY A 24 18.40 -3.58 -8.81
N PHE A 25 18.09 -4.01 -7.59
CA PHE A 25 19.07 -4.62 -6.67
C PHE A 25 19.09 -6.16 -6.72
N ALA A 26 18.12 -6.79 -7.38
CA ALA A 26 18.00 -8.24 -7.37
C ALA A 26 19.17 -8.95 -8.06
N HIS A 27 19.51 -10.11 -7.52
CA HIS A 27 20.41 -11.12 -8.09
C HIS A 27 19.65 -12.44 -8.22
N ALA A 28 20.26 -13.47 -8.83
CA ALA A 28 19.60 -14.74 -9.18
C ALA A 28 18.98 -15.54 -8.01
N GLY A 29 19.11 -15.07 -6.77
CA GLY A 29 18.51 -15.70 -5.57
C GLY A 29 17.82 -14.70 -4.65
N SER A 30 17.42 -13.53 -5.16
CA SER A 30 16.65 -12.56 -4.37
C SER A 30 15.19 -13.00 -4.24
N ASP A 31 14.64 -12.92 -3.03
CA ASP A 31 13.22 -13.14 -2.77
C ASP A 31 12.37 -12.11 -3.54
N LEU A 32 11.20 -12.55 -4.02
CA LEU A 32 10.24 -11.70 -4.71
C LEU A 32 9.22 -11.14 -3.72
N ASP A 33 9.37 -9.86 -3.39
CA ASP A 33 8.37 -9.10 -2.67
C ASP A 33 7.21 -8.74 -3.60
N ARG A 34 5.97 -9.08 -3.24
CA ARG A 34 4.76 -8.68 -3.96
C ARG A 34 3.92 -7.71 -3.17
N LEU A 35 3.44 -6.69 -3.86
CA LEU A 35 2.48 -5.74 -3.33
C LEU A 35 1.27 -5.71 -4.26
N GLY A 36 0.10 -5.59 -3.67
CA GLY A 36 -1.11 -5.43 -4.43
C GLY A 36 -2.24 -4.85 -3.62
N LEU A 37 -3.37 -4.68 -4.29
CA LEU A 37 -4.63 -4.36 -3.66
C LEU A 37 -5.76 -5.16 -4.27
N PHE A 38 -6.78 -5.40 -3.46
CA PHE A 38 -7.93 -6.20 -3.82
C PHE A 38 -9.24 -5.47 -3.46
N ALA A 39 -10.30 -5.83 -4.16
CA ALA A 39 -11.65 -5.46 -3.83
C ALA A 39 -12.31 -6.57 -3.02
N THR A 40 -12.69 -6.28 -1.78
CA THR A 40 -13.64 -7.12 -1.06
C THR A 40 -15.02 -7.04 -1.73
N PRO A 41 -15.80 -8.14 -1.80
CA PRO A 41 -17.19 -8.11 -2.21
C PRO A 41 -17.96 -7.05 -1.42
N THR A 42 -18.78 -6.27 -2.12
CA THR A 42 -19.40 -5.09 -1.53
C THR A 42 -20.35 -5.46 -0.39
N GLU A 43 -20.98 -6.62 -0.45
CA GLU A 43 -21.88 -7.18 0.56
C GLU A 43 -21.18 -7.39 1.91
N GLU A 44 -19.93 -7.84 1.89
CA GLU A 44 -19.15 -8.07 3.11
C GLU A 44 -18.86 -6.77 3.87
N LEU A 45 -18.83 -5.63 3.18
CA LEU A 45 -18.64 -4.31 3.80
C LEU A 45 -19.90 -3.82 4.53
N HIS A 46 -21.06 -4.41 4.22
CA HIS A 46 -22.34 -4.09 4.86
C HIS A 46 -22.71 -5.07 5.98
N GLY A 47 -21.90 -6.11 6.20
CA GLY A 47 -22.09 -7.08 7.27
C GLY A 47 -21.79 -6.53 8.67
N LEU A 48 -22.18 -7.28 9.70
CA LEU A 48 -21.94 -6.95 11.11
C LEU A 48 -20.43 -6.82 11.44
N HIS A 49 -19.60 -7.60 10.76
CA HIS A 49 -18.15 -7.62 10.97
C HIS A 49 -17.46 -6.99 9.77
N ARG A 50 -16.45 -6.16 10.05
CA ARG A 50 -15.63 -5.61 8.97
C ARG A 50 -14.73 -6.69 8.38
N PRO A 51 -14.59 -6.74 7.05
CA PRO A 51 -13.67 -7.66 6.40
C PRO A 51 -12.22 -7.29 6.73
N VAL A 52 -11.33 -8.27 6.55
CA VAL A 52 -9.89 -8.07 6.72
C VAL A 52 -9.40 -7.08 5.68
N GLU A 53 -8.77 -5.99 6.13
CA GLU A 53 -8.28 -4.96 5.21
C GLU A 53 -6.87 -5.24 4.68
N SER A 54 -6.15 -6.24 5.21
CA SER A 54 -4.81 -6.60 4.73
C SER A 54 -4.44 -8.05 4.94
N HIS A 55 -3.80 -8.63 3.93
CA HIS A 55 -3.23 -9.96 3.98
C HIS A 55 -1.72 -9.83 3.79
N VAL A 56 -0.95 -10.38 4.75
CA VAL A 56 0.51 -10.37 4.72
C VAL A 56 0.98 -11.80 4.91
N THR A 57 1.79 -12.31 3.98
CA THR A 57 2.41 -13.63 4.06
C THR A 57 3.92 -13.50 3.97
N THR A 58 4.62 -14.46 4.58
CA THR A 58 6.08 -14.60 4.51
C THR A 58 6.35 -15.99 3.93
N ALA A 59 6.93 -16.08 2.73
CA ALA A 59 7.05 -17.29 1.90
C ALA A 59 5.75 -17.79 1.21
N PRO A 60 5.33 -17.17 0.07
CA PRO A 60 5.96 -16.01 -0.57
C PRO A 60 5.69 -14.70 0.18
N ASP A 61 6.59 -13.73 0.05
CA ASP A 61 6.40 -12.38 0.60
C ASP A 61 5.35 -11.62 -0.21
N VAL A 62 4.15 -11.51 0.34
CA VAL A 62 3.01 -10.85 -0.31
C VAL A 62 2.34 -9.93 0.69
N THR A 63 2.09 -8.69 0.26
CA THR A 63 1.23 -7.75 0.98
C THR A 63 0.10 -7.31 0.07
N LEU A 64 -1.15 -7.61 0.47
CA LEU A 64 -2.34 -7.14 -0.20
C LEU A 64 -3.12 -6.22 0.75
N HIS A 65 -3.53 -5.06 0.25
CA HIS A 65 -4.41 -4.14 0.97
C HIS A 65 -5.78 -4.06 0.30
N GLU A 66 -6.85 -4.00 1.09
CA GLU A 66 -8.18 -3.73 0.56
C GLU A 66 -8.20 -2.32 -0.08
N ALA A 67 -8.92 -2.16 -1.18
CA ALA A 67 -8.96 -0.96 -2.02
C ALA A 67 -9.14 0.36 -1.24
N ALA A 68 -10.06 0.42 -0.27
CA ALA A 68 -10.26 1.62 0.55
C ALA A 68 -9.07 1.85 1.50
N LYS A 69 -8.54 0.80 2.12
CA LYS A 69 -7.34 0.91 2.95
C LYS A 69 -6.13 1.38 2.15
N TRP A 70 -5.92 0.82 0.96
CA TRP A 70 -4.85 1.25 0.06
C TRP A 70 -4.98 2.74 -0.28
N CYS A 71 -6.18 3.21 -0.62
CA CYS A 71 -6.43 4.64 -0.89
C CYS A 71 -6.10 5.53 0.31
N ARG A 72 -6.47 5.13 1.53
CA ARG A 72 -6.11 5.88 2.75
C ARG A 72 -4.59 5.96 2.96
N LEU A 73 -3.89 4.85 2.73
CA LEU A 73 -2.42 4.82 2.79
C LEU A 73 -1.81 5.73 1.72
N ALA A 74 -2.30 5.67 0.49
CA ALA A 74 -1.84 6.49 -0.63
C ALA A 74 -2.08 7.99 -0.40
N LEU A 75 -3.24 8.40 0.13
CA LEU A 75 -3.54 9.80 0.51
C LEU A 75 -2.62 10.35 1.60
N SER A 76 -2.03 9.46 2.42
CA SER A 76 -0.98 9.82 3.37
C SER A 76 0.44 9.75 2.78
N CYS A 77 0.56 9.51 1.47
CA CYS A 77 1.81 9.29 0.75
C CYS A 77 2.67 8.17 1.35
N ASN A 78 2.03 7.10 1.85
CA ASN A 78 2.75 5.98 2.44
C ASN A 78 3.69 5.34 1.38
N PRO A 79 5.02 5.35 1.57
CA PRO A 79 5.95 4.94 0.53
C PRO A 79 5.95 3.43 0.27
N THR A 80 5.46 2.60 1.19
CA THR A 80 5.41 1.14 1.03
C THR A 80 4.13 0.68 0.34
N ALA A 81 3.08 1.49 0.32
CA ALA A 81 1.84 1.18 -0.39
C ALA A 81 1.77 1.90 -1.76
N SER A 82 2.15 3.18 -1.78
CA SER A 82 2.02 4.03 -2.96
C SER A 82 2.96 3.65 -4.11
N GLU A 83 4.06 2.95 -3.85
CA GLU A 83 4.98 2.48 -4.91
C GLU A 83 4.29 1.62 -5.96
N LEU A 84 3.20 0.92 -5.61
CA LEU A 84 2.42 0.07 -6.49
C LEU A 84 1.93 0.81 -7.75
N VAL A 85 1.49 2.07 -7.64
CA VAL A 85 0.97 2.84 -8.79
C VAL A 85 2.07 3.55 -9.59
N TRP A 86 3.33 3.35 -9.22
CA TRP A 86 4.51 3.90 -9.90
C TRP A 86 5.42 2.80 -10.46
N LEU A 87 5.00 1.53 -10.39
CA LEU A 87 5.77 0.43 -10.95
C LEU A 87 5.93 0.61 -12.47
N PRO A 88 7.11 0.28 -13.01
CA PRO A 88 7.28 0.02 -14.44
C PRO A 88 6.31 -1.05 -14.93
N GLU A 89 5.84 -0.92 -16.18
CA GLU A 89 4.83 -1.81 -16.76
C GLU A 89 5.24 -3.29 -16.68
N ASP A 90 6.54 -3.57 -16.87
CA ASP A 90 7.10 -4.93 -16.85
C ASP A 90 7.11 -5.59 -15.46
N LEU A 91 6.82 -4.84 -14.39
CA LEU A 91 6.75 -5.36 -13.03
C LEU A 91 5.32 -5.59 -12.53
N TYR A 92 4.30 -5.23 -13.31
CA TYR A 92 2.93 -5.57 -12.97
C TYR A 92 2.63 -7.04 -13.29
N GLU A 93 2.06 -7.75 -12.32
CA GLU A 93 1.59 -9.14 -12.50
C GLU A 93 0.08 -9.20 -12.76
N THR A 94 -0.69 -8.24 -12.23
CA THR A 94 -2.13 -8.12 -12.47
C THR A 94 -2.50 -6.66 -12.66
N VAL A 95 -3.17 -6.35 -13.77
CA VAL A 95 -3.71 -5.01 -14.05
C VAL A 95 -5.12 -5.14 -14.62
N THR A 96 -6.13 -5.07 -13.75
CA THR A 96 -7.54 -4.98 -14.18
C THR A 96 -7.84 -3.59 -14.77
N PRO A 97 -8.99 -3.39 -15.46
CA PRO A 97 -9.43 -2.05 -15.87
C PRO A 97 -9.49 -1.07 -14.69
N LEU A 98 -10.06 -1.48 -13.55
CA LEU A 98 -10.08 -0.68 -12.32
C LEU A 98 -8.67 -0.43 -11.75
N GLY A 99 -7.77 -1.40 -11.84
CA GLY A 99 -6.35 -1.20 -11.48
C GLY A 99 -5.66 -0.16 -12.36
N ARG A 100 -5.91 -0.18 -13.68
CA ARG A 100 -5.41 0.81 -14.64
C ARG A 100 -5.96 2.20 -14.37
N GLU A 101 -7.24 2.32 -14.04
CA GLU A 101 -7.84 3.59 -13.60
C GLU A 101 -7.15 4.16 -12.35
N LEU A 102 -6.84 3.30 -11.37
CA LEU A 102 -6.14 3.72 -10.15
C LEU A 102 -4.75 4.28 -10.46
N VAL A 103 -3.98 3.60 -11.33
CA VAL A 103 -2.69 4.11 -11.82
C VAL A 103 -2.88 5.45 -12.52
N GLY A 104 -3.96 5.64 -13.28
CA GLY A 104 -4.30 6.89 -13.95
C GLY A 104 -4.50 8.08 -13.00
N ILE A 105 -5.06 7.86 -11.81
CA ILE A 105 -5.32 8.92 -10.82
C ILE A 105 -4.18 9.13 -9.81
N ARG A 106 -3.03 8.45 -9.98
CA ARG A 106 -1.95 8.40 -8.97
C ARG A 106 -1.43 9.75 -8.47
N SER A 107 -1.47 10.78 -9.30
CA SER A 107 -1.04 12.14 -8.92
C SER A 107 -1.98 12.79 -7.91
N SER A 108 -3.27 12.39 -7.85
CA SER A 108 -4.25 12.97 -6.92
C SER A 108 -3.95 12.62 -5.46
N PHE A 109 -3.17 11.57 -5.20
CA PHE A 109 -2.76 11.17 -3.86
C PHE A 109 -1.65 12.04 -3.27
N LEU A 110 -0.94 12.82 -4.10
CA LEU A 110 0.26 13.51 -3.70
C LEU A 110 -0.04 14.87 -3.06
N SER A 111 0.72 15.21 -2.01
CA SER A 111 0.89 16.58 -1.55
C SER A 111 2.28 16.80 -0.99
N ALA A 112 2.79 18.04 -1.04
CA ALA A 112 4.10 18.36 -0.49
C ALA A 112 4.20 18.03 1.01
N PRO A 113 3.22 18.40 1.87
CA PRO A 113 3.27 18.02 3.28
C PRO A 113 3.22 16.52 3.54
N ALA A 114 2.40 15.77 2.78
CA ALA A 114 2.26 14.32 2.96
C ALA A 114 3.53 13.58 2.54
N VAL A 115 4.11 13.92 1.38
CA VAL A 115 5.38 13.34 0.90
C VAL A 115 6.49 13.62 1.92
N ARG A 116 6.66 14.88 2.34
CA ARG A 116 7.69 15.25 3.32
C ARG A 116 7.56 14.47 4.61
N ARG A 117 6.36 14.45 5.20
CA ARG A 117 6.10 13.76 6.48
C ARG A 117 6.33 12.26 6.37
N ALA A 118 5.74 11.62 5.36
CA ALA A 118 5.78 10.16 5.23
C ALA A 118 7.20 9.69 4.91
N TYR A 119 7.84 10.23 3.87
CA TYR A 119 9.14 9.72 3.43
C TYR A 119 10.25 10.02 4.44
N LEU A 120 10.32 11.24 4.99
CA LEU A 120 11.32 11.56 6.02
C LEU A 120 11.06 10.78 7.31
N GLY A 121 9.80 10.57 7.69
CA GLY A 121 9.45 9.74 8.85
C GLY A 121 9.89 8.29 8.70
N TYR A 122 9.68 7.68 7.52
CA TYR A 122 10.17 6.32 7.25
C TYR A 122 11.70 6.26 7.17
N ALA A 123 12.35 7.28 6.58
CA ALA A 123 13.80 7.36 6.48
C ALA A 123 14.46 7.48 7.87
N ASP A 124 13.91 8.32 8.74
CA ASP A 124 14.32 8.47 10.12
C ASP A 124 14.12 7.17 10.94
N GLN A 125 13.03 6.43 10.71
CA GLN A 125 12.87 5.09 11.30
C GLN A 125 13.96 4.11 10.84
N GLN A 126 14.38 4.15 9.57
CA GLN A 126 15.51 3.33 9.11
C GLN A 126 16.81 3.78 9.78
N PHE A 127 17.02 5.09 9.91
CA PHE A 127 18.19 5.67 10.55
C PHE A 127 18.33 5.24 12.01
N ARG A 128 17.26 5.32 12.81
CA ARG A 128 17.25 4.86 14.21
C ARG A 128 17.62 3.39 14.33
N LYS A 129 17.15 2.54 13.42
CA LYS A 129 17.52 1.11 13.36
C LYS A 129 18.99 0.87 13.02
N LEU A 130 19.67 1.81 12.37
CA LEU A 130 21.10 1.74 12.11
C LEU A 130 21.91 2.06 13.36
N LEU A 131 21.48 3.06 14.14
CA LEU A 131 22.18 3.51 15.35
C LEU A 131 22.22 2.45 16.46
N THR A 132 21.25 1.54 16.49
CA THR A 132 21.13 0.51 17.54
C THR A 132 21.80 -0.81 17.18
N ARG A 133 22.50 -0.91 16.03
CA ARG A 133 23.06 -2.18 15.55
C ARG A 133 24.54 -2.31 15.84
N ASP A 134 24.90 -3.46 16.37
CA ASP A 134 26.27 -3.93 16.41
C ASP A 134 26.64 -4.56 15.06
N THR A 135 27.52 -3.90 14.31
CA THR A 135 27.94 -4.34 12.97
C THR A 135 29.15 -5.28 12.99
N THR A 136 29.59 -5.75 14.15
CA THR A 136 30.68 -6.74 14.26
C THR A 136 30.30 -8.10 13.65
N ASP A 137 29.02 -8.49 13.72
CA ASP A 137 28.48 -9.68 13.05
C ASP A 137 28.17 -9.41 11.56
N PRO A 138 28.70 -10.23 10.62
CA PRO A 138 28.41 -10.11 9.19
C PRO A 138 26.93 -10.11 8.83
N ALA A 139 26.09 -10.87 9.52
CA ALA A 139 24.65 -10.89 9.23
C ALA A 139 23.98 -9.57 9.65
N THR A 140 24.39 -9.00 10.77
CA THR A 140 23.91 -7.69 11.24
C THR A 140 24.42 -6.55 10.36
N ARG A 141 25.66 -6.62 9.86
CA ARG A 141 26.19 -5.67 8.85
C ARG A 141 25.37 -5.68 7.56
N ARG A 142 25.04 -6.86 7.02
CA ARG A 142 24.16 -6.99 5.83
C ARG A 142 22.78 -6.38 6.05
N ARG A 143 22.19 -6.59 7.24
CA ARG A 143 20.93 -5.92 7.62
C ARG A 143 21.11 -4.40 7.67
N ALA A 144 22.15 -3.90 8.32
CA ALA A 144 22.45 -2.47 8.35
C ALA A 144 22.53 -1.87 6.93
N ALA A 145 23.26 -2.51 6.01
CA ALA A 145 23.32 -2.08 4.62
C ALA A 145 21.96 -2.07 3.91
N LYS A 146 21.08 -3.07 4.15
CA LYS A 146 19.70 -3.07 3.62
C LYS A 146 18.89 -1.87 4.12
N HIS A 147 18.99 -1.56 5.41
CA HIS A 147 18.28 -0.41 6.00
C HIS A 147 18.83 0.93 5.52
N ALA A 148 20.15 1.05 5.34
CA ALA A 148 20.79 2.23 4.78
C ALA A 148 20.38 2.46 3.32
N ARG A 149 20.37 1.42 2.47
CA ARG A 149 19.86 1.52 1.09
C ARG A 149 18.40 1.97 1.06
N HIS A 150 17.57 1.46 1.97
CA HIS A 150 16.18 1.88 2.08
C HIS A 150 16.05 3.35 2.46
N LEU A 151 16.84 3.84 3.43
CA LEU A 151 16.90 5.25 3.81
C LEU A 151 17.25 6.14 2.60
N VAL A 152 18.34 5.82 1.91
CA VAL A 152 18.81 6.59 0.73
C VAL A 152 17.72 6.67 -0.32
N ARG A 153 17.12 5.52 -0.66
CA ARG A 153 16.02 5.44 -1.62
C ARG A 153 14.85 6.35 -1.22
N LEU A 154 14.40 6.30 0.03
CA LEU A 154 13.28 7.11 0.52
C LEU A 154 13.56 8.60 0.36
N VAL A 155 14.75 9.05 0.73
CA VAL A 155 15.16 10.45 0.59
C VAL A 155 15.16 10.88 -0.88
N GLU A 156 15.74 10.08 -1.77
CA GLU A 156 15.83 10.41 -3.19
C GLU A 156 14.46 10.43 -3.88
N GLN A 157 13.60 9.47 -3.56
CA GLN A 157 12.23 9.43 -4.07
C GLN A 157 11.41 10.62 -3.58
N ALA A 158 11.56 11.02 -2.30
CA ALA A 158 10.85 12.18 -1.77
C ALA A 158 11.26 13.47 -2.50
N VAL A 159 12.57 13.71 -2.66
CA VAL A 159 13.09 14.88 -3.38
C VAL A 159 12.64 14.87 -4.84
N ARG A 160 12.62 13.71 -5.50
CA ARG A 160 12.14 13.59 -6.88
C ARG A 160 10.65 13.88 -6.99
N LEU A 161 9.82 13.24 -6.16
CA LEU A 161 8.38 13.49 -6.10
C LEU A 161 8.08 14.97 -5.91
N HIS A 162 8.77 15.62 -4.97
CA HIS A 162 8.63 17.04 -4.70
C HIS A 162 8.98 17.94 -5.89
N ARG A 163 10.00 17.56 -6.67
CA ARG A 163 10.49 18.33 -7.82
C ARG A 163 9.72 18.08 -9.11
N THR A 164 9.23 16.86 -9.33
CA THR A 164 8.71 16.43 -10.64
C THR A 164 7.31 15.85 -10.60
N GLY A 165 6.73 15.63 -9.42
CA GLY A 165 5.42 14.99 -9.28
C GLY A 165 5.42 13.52 -9.70
N HIS A 166 6.59 12.91 -9.89
CA HIS A 166 6.73 11.57 -10.44
C HIS A 166 7.70 10.75 -9.60
N ASN A 167 7.22 9.64 -9.03
CA ASN A 167 8.08 8.72 -8.31
C ASN A 167 8.86 7.83 -9.30
N LEU A 168 10.10 7.51 -8.99
CA LEU A 168 10.89 6.56 -9.78
C LEU A 168 11.14 5.32 -8.94
N ILE A 169 10.60 4.18 -9.39
CA ILE A 169 10.82 2.89 -8.74
C ILE A 169 12.12 2.27 -9.24
N ARG A 170 12.27 2.05 -10.54
CA ARG A 170 13.54 1.55 -11.09
C ARG A 170 14.62 2.62 -11.00
N LEU A 171 15.60 2.42 -10.13
CA LEU A 171 16.68 3.39 -9.90
C LEU A 171 17.53 3.53 -11.16
N SER A 172 17.89 4.76 -11.50
CA SER A 172 18.77 5.03 -12.65
C SER A 172 20.22 4.62 -12.39
N ASP A 173 20.63 4.62 -11.12
CA ASP A 173 21.98 4.24 -10.68
C ASP A 173 21.89 3.44 -9.36
N PRO A 174 21.58 2.13 -9.44
CA PRO A 174 21.49 1.26 -8.27
C PRO A 174 22.84 1.11 -7.56
N GLU A 175 23.97 1.19 -8.28
CA GLU A 175 25.31 1.02 -7.69
C GLU A 175 25.66 2.17 -6.75
N ARG A 176 25.38 3.43 -7.15
CA ARG A 176 25.57 4.57 -6.26
C ARG A 176 24.75 4.46 -4.97
N VAL A 177 23.51 3.98 -5.06
CA VAL A 177 22.66 3.76 -3.87
C VAL A 177 23.20 2.61 -3.02
N ARG A 178 23.72 1.54 -3.65
CA ARG A 178 24.37 0.43 -2.95
C ARG A 178 25.60 0.92 -2.18
N ASP A 179 26.51 1.63 -2.84
CA ASP A 179 27.75 2.13 -2.26
C ASP A 179 27.51 3.15 -1.14
N LEU A 180 26.56 4.06 -1.33
CA LEU A 180 26.17 4.99 -0.28
C LEU A 180 25.53 4.25 0.90
N GLY A 181 24.72 3.22 0.65
CA GLY A 181 24.17 2.36 1.67
C GLY A 181 25.24 1.63 2.49
N GLU A 182 26.28 1.09 1.86
CA GLU A 182 27.40 0.46 2.57
C GLU A 182 28.15 1.49 3.43
N ARG A 183 28.48 2.66 2.89
CA ARG A 183 29.16 3.72 3.66
C ARG A 183 28.36 4.19 4.87
N ILE A 184 27.04 4.32 4.72
CA ILE A 184 26.14 4.67 5.82
C ILE A 184 26.04 3.53 6.83
N ALA A 185 26.02 2.27 6.39
CA ALA A 185 26.00 1.14 7.31
C ALA A 185 27.26 1.08 8.18
N ASP A 186 28.43 1.39 7.61
CA ASP A 186 29.69 1.45 8.35
C ASP A 186 29.80 2.70 9.24
N ARG A 187 29.20 3.82 8.81
CA ARG A 187 29.17 5.08 9.56
C ARG A 187 27.77 5.70 9.60
N PRO A 188 26.85 5.18 10.44
CA PRO A 188 25.44 5.57 10.46
C PRO A 188 25.19 7.08 10.52
N ARG A 189 25.94 7.82 11.35
CA ARG A 189 25.79 9.27 11.53
C ARG A 189 25.96 10.09 10.24
N THR A 190 26.60 9.53 9.20
CA THR A 190 26.70 10.20 7.89
C THR A 190 25.33 10.39 7.22
N ALA A 191 24.31 9.62 7.61
CA ALA A 191 22.94 9.78 7.13
C ALA A 191 22.27 11.07 7.64
N GLU A 192 22.74 11.68 8.73
CA GLU A 192 22.17 12.93 9.27
C GLU A 192 22.25 14.07 8.26
N HIS A 193 23.39 14.21 7.57
CA HIS A 193 23.54 15.21 6.50
C HIS A 193 22.59 14.96 5.33
N LEU A 194 22.37 13.70 4.97
CA LEU A 194 21.45 13.33 3.89
C LEU A 194 20.00 13.67 4.25
N LEU A 195 19.59 13.38 5.49
CA LEU A 195 18.25 13.71 6.00
C LEU A 195 18.04 15.23 6.11
N ALA A 196 19.05 15.97 6.56
CA ALA A 196 18.99 17.43 6.68
C ALA A 196 18.90 18.11 5.30
N ASP A 197 19.73 17.71 4.33
CA ASP A 197 19.65 18.21 2.95
C ASP A 197 18.29 17.89 2.32
N ALA A 198 17.76 16.70 2.54
CA ALA A 198 16.42 16.33 2.09
C ALA A 198 15.34 17.22 2.72
N ALA A 199 15.39 17.45 4.02
CA ALA A 199 14.43 18.27 4.74
C ALA A 199 14.42 19.74 4.27
N ASP A 200 15.60 20.31 4.00
CA ASP A 200 15.74 21.65 3.42
C ASP A 200 15.24 21.70 1.97
N ARG A 201 15.54 20.71 1.13
CA ARG A 201 15.01 20.68 -0.25
C ARG A 201 13.48 20.56 -0.27
N LEU A 202 12.91 19.79 0.64
CA LEU A 202 11.46 19.57 0.76
C LEU A 202 10.73 20.74 1.44
N SER A 203 11.44 21.68 2.09
CA SER A 203 10.83 22.91 2.63
C SER A 203 10.73 24.03 1.60
N ARG A 204 11.49 23.94 0.50
CA ARG A 204 11.46 24.89 -0.62
C ARG A 204 10.27 24.61 -1.54
N PRO A 205 9.83 25.58 -2.36
CA PRO A 205 8.78 25.36 -3.35
C PRO A 205 9.05 24.15 -4.26
N GLY A 206 8.02 23.34 -4.50
CA GLY A 206 8.03 22.19 -5.39
C GLY A 206 6.81 22.19 -6.30
N VAL A 207 6.59 21.09 -7.04
CA VAL A 207 5.45 20.97 -7.98
C VAL A 207 4.22 20.31 -7.36
N LEU A 208 4.34 19.78 -6.14
CA LEU A 208 3.24 19.09 -5.45
C LEU A 208 2.27 20.11 -4.82
N PRO A 209 0.97 19.80 -4.78
CA PRO A 209 -0.02 20.67 -4.14
C PRO A 209 0.12 20.65 -2.61
N GLU A 210 -0.49 21.62 -1.94
CA GLU A 210 -0.54 21.68 -0.46
C GLU A 210 -1.39 20.56 0.17
N ALA A 211 -2.40 20.07 -0.55
CA ALA A 211 -3.26 18.98 -0.11
C ALA A 211 -3.53 17.97 -1.23
N PRO A 212 -3.68 16.68 -0.91
CA PRO A 212 -4.09 15.69 -1.91
C PRO A 212 -5.55 15.93 -2.32
N ASP A 213 -5.93 15.46 -3.50
CA ASP A 213 -7.32 15.46 -3.97
C ASP A 213 -7.92 14.06 -3.76
N PRO A 214 -8.80 13.88 -2.76
CA PRO A 214 -9.44 12.59 -2.50
C PRO A 214 -10.59 12.28 -3.47
N ARG A 215 -11.10 13.25 -4.23
CA ARG A 215 -12.30 13.07 -5.06
C ARG A 215 -12.13 12.00 -6.15
N PRO A 216 -11.00 11.93 -6.89
CA PRO A 216 -10.76 10.85 -7.84
C PRO A 216 -10.71 9.47 -7.18
N ALA A 217 -10.10 9.37 -6.00
CA ALA A 217 -9.99 8.12 -5.25
C ALA A 217 -11.36 7.65 -4.73
N GLU A 218 -12.17 8.57 -4.21
CA GLU A 218 -13.54 8.30 -3.78
C GLU A 218 -14.42 7.84 -4.96
N ALA A 219 -14.36 8.55 -6.09
CA ALA A 219 -15.09 8.17 -7.30
C ALA A 219 -14.67 6.81 -7.84
N TRP A 220 -13.36 6.53 -7.85
CA TRP A 220 -12.81 5.22 -8.21
C TRP A 220 -13.30 4.12 -7.27
N LEU A 221 -13.25 4.36 -5.95
CA LEU A 221 -13.68 3.38 -4.96
C LEU A 221 -15.17 3.04 -5.11
N ARG A 222 -16.03 4.02 -5.42
CA ARG A 222 -17.45 3.77 -5.71
C ARG A 222 -17.64 2.88 -6.94
N ARG A 223 -16.85 3.04 -7.99
CA ARG A 223 -16.88 2.15 -9.16
C ARG A 223 -16.41 0.74 -8.80
N VAL A 224 -15.38 0.62 -7.97
CA VAL A 224 -14.96 -0.68 -7.40
C VAL A 224 -16.14 -1.31 -6.65
N ARG A 225 -16.83 -0.57 -5.76
CA ARG A 225 -17.98 -1.13 -5.03
C ARG A 225 -19.11 -1.55 -5.95
N ALA A 226 -19.43 -0.76 -6.96
CA ALA A 226 -20.46 -1.13 -7.93
C ALA A 226 -20.09 -2.40 -8.72
N ALA A 227 -18.83 -2.52 -9.15
CA ALA A 227 -18.35 -3.66 -9.93
C ALA A 227 -18.25 -4.97 -9.13
N HIS A 228 -18.10 -4.87 -7.81
CA HIS A 228 -17.97 -6.02 -6.89
C HIS A 228 -19.20 -6.23 -6.02
N TYR A 229 -20.34 -5.65 -6.40
CA TYR A 229 -21.65 -5.92 -5.78
C TYR A 229 -22.33 -7.05 -6.55
N ASN A 230 -22.53 -8.18 -5.88
CA ASN A 230 -23.36 -9.28 -6.34
C ASN A 230 -24.52 -9.50 -5.36
N PRO A 231 -25.73 -9.00 -5.65
CA PRO A 231 -26.85 -9.12 -4.74
C PRO A 231 -27.15 -10.59 -4.44
N LEU A 232 -27.34 -10.93 -3.17
CA LEU A 232 -27.86 -12.25 -2.80
C LEU A 232 -29.19 -12.46 -3.54
N PRO A 233 -29.44 -13.67 -4.11
CA PRO A 233 -30.73 -13.97 -4.68
C PRO A 233 -31.81 -13.72 -3.63
N ALA A 234 -32.89 -13.05 -4.04
CA ALA A 234 -34.01 -12.77 -3.14
C ALA A 234 -34.45 -14.08 -2.48
N VAL A 235 -34.47 -14.10 -1.15
CA VAL A 235 -35.08 -15.21 -0.41
C VAL A 235 -36.54 -15.24 -0.86
N PRO A 236 -37.05 -16.34 -1.46
CA PRO A 236 -38.46 -16.43 -1.80
C PRO A 236 -39.24 -16.23 -0.51
N CYS A 237 -40.02 -15.15 -0.43
CA CYS A 237 -40.96 -14.99 0.66
C CYS A 237 -41.93 -16.16 0.54
N ALA A 238 -41.89 -17.10 1.49
CA ALA A 238 -42.93 -18.12 1.57
C ALA A 238 -44.28 -17.38 1.62
N PRO A 239 -45.25 -17.69 0.75
CA PRO A 239 -46.56 -17.07 0.84
C PRO A 239 -47.10 -17.35 2.24
N GLY A 240 -47.35 -16.29 3.01
CA GLY A 240 -47.79 -16.39 4.39
C GLY A 240 -49.03 -17.26 4.47
N ALA A 241 -48.99 -18.27 5.34
CA ALA A 241 -50.19 -19.00 5.72
C ALA A 241 -51.21 -17.98 6.27
N PRO A 242 -52.49 -18.00 5.83
CA PRO A 242 -53.48 -17.08 6.35
C PRO A 242 -53.61 -17.26 7.86
N GLY A 243 -53.40 -16.18 8.60
CA GLY A 243 -53.53 -16.17 10.06
C GLY A 243 -54.92 -16.63 10.47
N GLN A 244 -54.99 -17.70 11.26
CA GLN A 244 -56.23 -18.09 11.92
C GLN A 244 -56.60 -17.01 12.92
N SER A 245 -57.59 -16.19 12.56
CA SER A 245 -58.30 -15.30 13.48
C SER A 245 -59.05 -16.19 14.48
N THR A 246 -58.53 -16.34 15.70
CA THR A 246 -59.29 -16.86 16.82
C THR A 246 -60.17 -15.73 17.36
N GLY A 247 -61.32 -15.53 16.72
CA GLY A 247 -62.40 -14.71 17.25
C GLY A 247 -62.93 -15.31 18.56
N GLY A 248 -62.40 -14.85 19.69
CA GLY A 248 -62.93 -15.15 21.01
C GLY A 248 -64.27 -14.47 21.21
N ALA A 249 -65.36 -15.24 21.17
CA ALA A 249 -66.68 -14.81 21.59
C ALA A 249 -66.72 -14.70 23.12
N LEU A 250 -66.82 -13.47 23.65
CA LEU A 250 -67.20 -13.21 25.03
C LEU A 250 -68.72 -13.36 25.15
N GLY A 251 -69.18 -14.45 25.77
CA GLY A 251 -70.57 -14.61 26.18
C GLY A 251 -70.90 -13.77 27.41
N PRO A 252 -72.12 -13.24 27.55
CA PRO A 252 -72.51 -12.41 28.68
C PRO A 252 -72.75 -13.24 29.94
N THR A 253 -72.21 -12.79 31.06
CA THR A 253 -72.53 -13.29 32.41
C THR A 253 -73.68 -12.49 33.01
N GLY A 254 -74.73 -13.21 33.45
CA GLY A 254 -75.52 -12.96 34.67
C GLY A 254 -76.23 -11.63 34.82
#